data_AF-A0A9P3LDM4-F1
#
_entry.id   AF-A0A9P3LDM4-F1
#
_cell.length_a   1.000
_cell.length_b   1.000
_cell.length_c   1.000
_cell.angle_alpha   90.00
_cell.angle_beta   90.00
_cell.angle_gamma   90.00
#
_symmetry.space_group_name_H-M   'P 1'
#
loop_
_entity.id
_entity.type
_entity.pdbx_description
1 polymer ?
#
loop_
_entity_poly.entity_id
_entity_poly.type
_entity_poly.pdbx_seq_one_letter_code
_entity_poly.pdbx_strand_id
1 'polypeptide(L)'
;MYLELQLALKKDGHESLSAVSAFLDDTLRGYTSVTFHATQRISDGDSRVYRGKLDLSPNEPIEVVCKIAFNEDSDRLEDEAELYTHKMKHLQGTTIPRFYGLFSGTYINMLGKTRAIRCIILEAWGASMTTLKRVPMSRRITIAEAVLRIHAAGVQHNDLRLANILISADKSEVRIVDFDDASEHPCARAMPVILYAWKPTIADFGCREIHDFVKDLGIWTLATVRYLGQLHSVHLSSTAEKMLKHAKPDIPNEPEDHLLARADTLLQKYAKRYGTRFPFIGPPGSPIDEGLDEASCALLEPKVVNVDRLEQCRPSTETRDTQNVAPL
;
A
#
# COMPACT_ATOMS: atom_id res chain seq x y z
N MET A 1 27.51 15.46 -19.87
CA MET A 1 27.32 16.54 -18.88
C MET A 1 26.57 15.91 -17.72
N TYR A 2 27.16 15.90 -16.52
CA TYR A 2 26.54 15.28 -15.34
C TYR A 2 25.71 16.34 -14.62
N LEU A 3 24.49 15.99 -14.20
CA LEU A 3 23.68 16.86 -13.36
C LEU A 3 24.17 16.74 -11.92
N GLU A 4 24.49 17.87 -11.29
CA GLU A 4 24.79 17.94 -9.87
C GLU A 4 23.57 18.37 -9.05
N LEU A 5 23.37 17.74 -7.90
CA LEU A 5 22.42 18.14 -6.88
C LEU A 5 23.20 18.70 -5.70
N GLN A 6 22.98 19.99 -5.42
CA GLN A 6 23.47 20.62 -4.21
C GLN A 6 22.44 20.44 -3.10
N LEU A 7 22.79 19.67 -2.07
CA LEU A 7 21.98 19.53 -0.86
C LEU A 7 22.29 20.67 0.10
N ALA A 8 21.36 21.63 0.24
CA ALA A 8 21.42 22.66 1.26
C ALA A 8 20.63 22.23 2.50
N LEU A 9 21.26 21.42 3.36
CA LEU A 9 20.68 20.96 4.63
C LEU A 9 21.03 21.96 5.74
N LYS A 10 20.02 22.61 6.35
CA LYS A 10 20.18 23.70 7.34
C LYS A 10 21.19 23.45 8.48
N LYS A 11 21.51 22.20 8.82
CA LYS A 11 22.41 21.85 9.93
C LYS A 11 23.73 21.18 9.53
N ASP A 12 23.85 20.65 8.31
CA ASP A 12 24.92 19.70 7.96
C ASP A 12 25.85 20.18 6.81
N GLY A 13 25.68 21.41 6.31
CA GLY A 13 26.53 21.99 5.26
C GLY A 13 25.95 21.83 3.85
N HIS A 14 26.78 22.10 2.84
CA HIS A 14 26.48 21.88 1.42
C HIS A 14 27.18 20.60 0.96
N GLU A 15 26.39 19.60 0.54
CA GLU A 15 26.92 18.39 -0.09
C GLU A 15 26.58 18.44 -1.59
N SER A 16 27.54 18.14 -2.46
CA SER A 16 27.29 17.99 -3.90
C SER A 16 27.18 16.52 -4.25
N LEU A 17 26.04 16.12 -4.81
CA LEU A 17 25.75 14.78 -5.26
C LEU A 17 25.65 14.74 -6.78
N SER A 18 26.13 13.68 -7.40
CA SER A 18 25.97 13.47 -8.84
C SER A 18 24.68 12.68 -9.11
N ALA A 19 23.92 13.10 -10.11
CA ALA A 19 22.79 12.32 -10.61
C ALA A 19 23.26 10.97 -11.15
N VAL A 20 22.54 9.91 -10.81
CA VAL A 20 22.72 8.59 -11.40
C VAL A 20 21.90 8.57 -12.69
N SER A 21 22.59 8.64 -13.83
CA SER A 21 21.98 8.92 -15.14
C SER A 21 20.87 7.95 -15.56
N ALA A 22 20.95 6.68 -15.13
CA ALA A 22 19.95 5.66 -15.39
C ALA A 22 18.59 5.97 -14.73
N PHE A 23 18.59 6.74 -13.64
CA PHE A 23 17.41 7.02 -12.83
C PHE A 23 16.92 8.46 -12.98
N LEU A 24 17.50 9.27 -13.87
CA LEU A 24 17.13 10.68 -13.99
C LEU A 24 15.85 10.86 -14.81
N ASP A 25 14.85 11.55 -14.25
CA ASP A 25 13.62 11.91 -14.95
C ASP A 25 13.84 13.04 -15.96
N ASP A 26 13.01 13.05 -17.00
CA ASP A 26 13.07 14.04 -18.08
C ASP A 26 12.83 15.47 -17.58
N THR A 27 12.09 15.66 -16.47
CA THR A 27 11.90 16.97 -15.83
C THR A 27 13.23 17.62 -15.45
N LEU A 28 14.23 16.81 -15.10
CA LEU A 28 15.56 17.30 -14.71
C LEU A 28 16.58 17.20 -15.85
N ARG A 29 16.22 16.59 -17.00
CA ARG A 29 17.09 16.52 -18.18
C ARG A 29 17.18 17.89 -18.83
N GLY A 30 18.37 18.48 -18.81
CA GLY A 30 18.65 19.81 -19.36
C GLY A 30 19.28 20.75 -18.34
N TYR A 31 19.21 20.40 -17.06
CA TYR A 31 19.92 21.11 -16.00
C TYR A 31 21.35 20.58 -15.85
N THR A 32 22.25 21.48 -15.48
CA THR A 32 23.64 21.15 -15.13
C THR A 32 23.83 21.07 -13.61
N SER A 33 23.05 21.86 -12.87
CA SER A 33 23.00 21.84 -11.42
C SER A 33 21.59 22.17 -10.95
N VAL A 34 21.14 21.52 -9.88
CA VAL A 34 19.91 21.85 -9.14
C VAL A 34 20.21 21.92 -7.65
N THR A 35 19.44 22.72 -6.91
CA THR A 35 19.69 22.90 -5.47
C THR A 35 18.45 22.53 -4.67
N PHE A 36 18.58 21.61 -3.74
CA PHE A 36 17.50 21.27 -2.80
C PHE A 36 17.63 22.08 -1.51
N HIS A 37 16.59 22.83 -1.20
CA HIS A 37 16.46 23.61 0.03
C HIS A 37 15.48 22.95 0.99
N ALA A 38 16.00 22.32 2.05
CA ALA A 38 15.17 21.68 3.06
C ALA A 38 14.36 22.71 3.86
N THR A 39 13.04 22.55 3.90
CA THR A 39 12.13 23.39 4.69
C THR A 39 11.74 22.73 6.00
N GLN A 40 11.47 21.42 5.97
CA GLN A 40 11.00 20.63 7.10
C GLN A 40 11.58 19.22 7.06
N ARG A 41 11.96 18.68 8.23
CA ARG A 41 12.25 17.25 8.39
C ARG A 41 10.97 16.49 8.72
N ILE A 42 10.63 15.49 7.92
CA ILE A 42 9.41 14.67 8.06
C ILE A 42 9.70 13.39 8.86
N SER A 43 10.85 12.77 8.64
CA SER A 43 11.23 11.50 9.30
C SER A 43 12.72 11.46 9.63
N ASP A 44 13.06 10.66 10.65
CA ASP A 44 14.41 10.41 11.19
C ASP A 44 14.61 8.93 11.53
N GLY A 45 14.10 8.03 10.68
CA GLY A 45 14.32 6.59 10.78
C GLY A 45 15.62 6.16 10.08
N ASP A 46 15.62 4.95 9.51
CA ASP A 46 16.74 4.39 8.74
C ASP A 46 17.13 5.31 7.57
N SER A 47 16.12 5.92 6.94
CA SER A 47 16.28 7.05 6.02
C SER A 47 15.83 8.37 6.66
N ARG A 48 16.52 9.46 6.31
CA ARG A 48 16.10 10.83 6.66
C ARG A 48 15.24 11.39 5.55
N VAL A 49 14.03 11.84 5.87
CA VAL A 49 13.09 12.39 4.89
C VAL A 49 12.88 13.87 5.15
N TYR A 50 13.09 14.69 4.13
CA TYR A 50 12.93 16.14 4.18
C TYR A 50 11.93 16.61 3.13
N ARG A 51 11.02 17.52 3.52
CA ARG A 51 10.28 18.34 2.56
C ARG A 51 11.11 19.58 2.24
N GLY A 52 11.05 20.04 1.00
CA GLY A 52 11.76 21.24 0.58
C GLY A 52 11.35 21.73 -0.80
N LYS A 53 12.17 22.64 -1.33
CA LYS A 53 12.04 23.14 -2.69
C LYS A 53 13.27 22.76 -3.48
N LEU A 54 13.07 22.32 -4.73
CA LEU A 54 14.15 22.11 -5.69
C LEU A 54 14.21 23.33 -6.60
N ASP A 55 15.31 24.07 -6.54
CA ASP A 55 15.57 25.20 -7.42
C ASP A 55 16.00 24.71 -8.80
N LEU A 56 15.26 25.15 -9.81
CA LEU A 56 15.35 24.73 -11.21
C LEU A 56 15.60 25.93 -12.14
N SER A 57 16.43 26.90 -11.71
CA SER A 57 16.75 28.11 -12.48
C SER A 57 17.06 27.82 -13.95
N PRO A 58 16.40 28.49 -14.92
CA PRO A 58 15.54 29.68 -14.75
C PRO A 58 14.05 29.40 -14.43
N ASN A 59 13.64 28.14 -14.30
CA ASN A 59 12.26 27.77 -14.01
C ASN A 59 11.91 27.96 -12.54
N GLU A 60 10.60 28.02 -12.25
CA GLU A 60 10.12 28.13 -10.88
C GLU A 60 10.52 26.91 -10.04
N PRO A 61 10.91 27.11 -8.76
CA PRO A 61 11.21 26.01 -7.85
C PRO A 61 9.99 25.14 -7.61
N ILE A 62 10.19 23.82 -7.61
CA ILE A 62 9.14 22.84 -7.35
C ILE A 62 9.20 22.31 -5.91
N GLU A 63 8.04 21.99 -5.32
CA GLU A 63 8.01 21.32 -4.02
C GLU A 63 8.34 19.83 -4.15
N VAL A 64 9.31 19.38 -3.37
CA VAL A 64 9.79 17.99 -3.40
C VAL A 64 10.00 17.43 -2.00
N VAL A 65 10.05 16.11 -1.93
CA VAL A 65 10.56 15.35 -0.81
C VAL A 65 11.92 14.77 -1.20
N CYS A 66 12.92 14.98 -0.35
CA CYS A 66 14.24 14.39 -0.47
C CYS A 66 14.40 13.34 0.63
N LYS A 67 14.54 12.08 0.23
CA LYS A 67 14.81 10.96 1.12
C LYS A 67 16.29 10.58 0.99
N ILE A 68 17.00 10.57 2.10
CA ILE A 68 18.46 10.44 2.16
C ILE A 68 18.79 9.22 3.02
N ALA A 69 19.63 8.33 2.49
CA ALA A 69 20.22 7.23 3.24
C ALA A 69 21.75 7.33 3.23
N PHE A 70 22.35 6.75 4.26
CA PHE A 70 23.79 6.75 4.47
C PHE A 70 24.31 5.31 4.59
N ASN A 71 25.50 5.04 4.07
CA ASN A 71 26.19 3.75 4.20
C ASN A 71 25.38 2.54 3.69
N GLU A 72 25.27 1.48 4.50
CA GLU A 72 24.71 0.16 4.15
C GLU A 72 23.26 0.24 3.69
N ASP A 73 22.49 1.23 4.18
CA ASP A 73 21.10 1.43 3.76
C ASP A 73 20.97 2.08 2.38
N SER A 74 22.07 2.54 1.79
CA SER A 74 22.02 3.25 0.51
C SER A 74 21.72 2.34 -0.68
N ASP A 75 21.97 1.02 -0.58
CA ASP A 75 21.59 0.08 -1.63
C ASP A 75 20.06 -0.11 -1.71
N ARG A 76 19.36 0.00 -0.57
CA ARG A 76 17.88 -0.05 -0.51
C ARG A 76 17.23 1.11 -1.27
N LEU A 77 17.85 2.29 -1.26
CA LEU A 77 17.39 3.45 -2.05
C LEU A 77 17.58 3.24 -3.56
N GLU A 78 18.58 2.47 -3.97
CA GLU A 78 18.79 2.14 -5.38
C GLU A 78 17.76 1.12 -5.85
N ASP A 79 17.48 0.09 -5.03
CA ASP A 79 16.39 -0.86 -5.26
C ASP A 79 15.02 -0.14 -5.36
N GLU A 80 14.73 0.80 -4.46
CA GLU A 80 13.53 1.64 -4.52
C GLU A 80 13.48 2.47 -5.83
N ALA A 81 14.61 3.07 -6.23
CA ALA A 81 14.70 3.86 -7.46
C ALA A 81 14.46 3.01 -8.74
N GLU A 82 14.89 1.75 -8.76
CA GLU A 82 14.61 0.81 -9.85
C GLU A 82 13.11 0.56 -10.01
N LEU A 83 12.40 0.36 -8.90
CA LEU A 83 10.95 0.16 -8.91
C LEU A 83 10.22 1.38 -9.46
N TYR A 84 10.60 2.59 -9.03
CA TYR A 84 10.03 3.84 -9.54
C TYR A 84 10.28 4.03 -11.04
N THR A 85 11.49 3.73 -11.50
CA THR A 85 11.95 3.99 -12.89
C THR A 85 11.36 2.99 -13.88
N HIS A 86 11.15 1.74 -13.46
CA HIS A 86 10.75 0.65 -14.34
C HIS A 86 9.31 0.21 -14.09
N LYS A 87 9.06 -0.56 -13.03
CA LYS A 87 7.78 -1.26 -12.80
C LYS A 87 6.64 -0.27 -12.56
N MET A 88 6.90 0.79 -11.81
CA MET A 88 5.86 1.71 -11.33
C MET A 88 5.80 3.04 -12.08
N LYS A 89 6.54 3.20 -13.17
CA LYS A 89 6.60 4.46 -13.94
C LYS A 89 5.21 4.99 -14.34
N HIS A 90 4.32 4.11 -14.78
CA HIS A 90 2.96 4.46 -15.20
C HIS A 90 2.00 4.80 -14.05
N LEU A 91 2.41 4.55 -12.79
CA LEU A 91 1.62 4.86 -11.59
C LEU A 91 1.96 6.22 -10.99
N GLN A 92 3.06 6.84 -11.42
CA GLN A 92 3.57 8.09 -10.90
C GLN A 92 2.62 9.26 -11.13
N GLY A 93 2.51 10.15 -10.13
CA GLY A 93 1.62 11.30 -10.12
C GLY A 93 0.15 10.97 -9.86
N THR A 94 -0.22 9.69 -9.78
CA THR A 94 -1.60 9.25 -9.51
C THR A 94 -1.68 8.34 -8.29
N THR A 95 -1.01 7.19 -8.32
CA THR A 95 -1.04 6.17 -7.25
C THR A 95 0.14 6.31 -6.32
N ILE A 96 1.26 6.78 -6.86
CA ILE A 96 2.51 7.01 -6.14
C ILE A 96 3.04 8.39 -6.55
N PRO A 97 3.91 9.03 -5.75
CA PRO A 97 4.55 10.28 -6.13
C PRO A 97 5.34 10.18 -7.43
N ARG A 98 5.51 11.30 -8.15
CA ARG A 98 6.52 11.37 -9.21
C ARG A 98 7.92 11.22 -8.62
N PHE A 99 8.78 10.51 -9.33
CA PHE A 99 10.17 10.29 -9.03
C PHE A 99 11.01 11.11 -10.01
N TYR A 100 11.83 12.02 -9.48
CA TYR A 100 12.64 12.92 -10.28
C TYR A 100 14.07 12.41 -10.48
N GLY A 101 14.58 11.61 -9.56
CA GLY A 101 15.81 10.86 -9.76
C GLY A 101 16.54 10.45 -8.50
N LEU A 102 17.56 9.60 -8.70
CA LEU A 102 18.53 9.16 -7.71
C LEU A 102 19.83 9.96 -7.85
N PHE A 103 20.38 10.39 -6.72
CA PHE A 103 21.65 11.10 -6.64
C PHE A 103 22.56 10.42 -5.63
N SER A 104 23.84 10.36 -5.96
CA SER A 104 24.86 9.67 -5.16
C SER A 104 26.07 10.55 -4.94
N GLY A 105 26.74 10.38 -3.81
CA GLY A 105 27.98 11.08 -3.49
C GLY A 105 28.60 10.56 -2.21
N THR A 106 29.49 11.37 -1.63
CA THR A 106 30.16 11.06 -0.38
C THR A 106 30.18 12.26 0.54
N TYR A 107 30.06 12.04 1.85
CA TYR A 107 30.21 13.08 2.86
C TYR A 107 31.26 12.67 3.90
N ILE A 108 31.82 13.65 4.61
CA ILE A 108 32.76 13.39 5.71
C ILE A 108 31.99 13.51 7.02
N ASN A 109 31.92 12.41 7.79
CA ASN A 109 31.21 12.42 9.06
C ASN A 109 32.01 13.13 10.18
N MET A 110 31.40 13.30 11.36
CA MET A 110 32.05 13.96 12.52
C MET A 110 33.36 13.29 12.99
N LEU A 111 33.63 12.05 12.56
CA LEU A 111 34.87 11.32 12.87
C LEU A 111 35.92 11.46 11.76
N GLY A 112 35.71 12.34 10.78
CA GLY A 112 36.61 12.52 9.64
C GLY A 112 36.58 11.37 8.63
N LYS A 113 35.61 10.46 8.69
CA LYS A 113 35.50 9.32 7.77
C LYS A 113 34.60 9.66 6.60
N THR A 114 35.09 9.40 5.38
CA THR A 114 34.30 9.45 4.15
C THR A 114 33.26 8.33 4.16
N ARG A 115 32.00 8.70 3.93
CA ARG A 115 30.84 7.81 3.92
C ARG A 115 30.02 8.03 2.66
N ALA A 116 29.42 6.97 2.13
CA ALA A 116 28.51 7.07 0.99
C ALA A 116 27.18 7.70 1.43
N ILE A 117 26.63 8.55 0.57
CA ILE A 117 25.31 9.16 0.70
C ILE A 117 24.58 8.96 -0.61
N ARG A 118 23.31 8.55 -0.52
CA ARG A 118 22.39 8.53 -1.65
C ARG A 118 21.11 9.25 -1.27
N CYS A 119 20.46 9.88 -2.25
CA CYS A 119 19.13 10.41 -2.05
C CYS A 119 18.27 10.28 -3.28
N ILE A 120 16.97 10.08 -3.07
CA ILE A 120 15.96 10.17 -4.10
C ILE A 120 15.14 11.45 -3.92
N ILE A 121 14.76 12.04 -5.05
CA ILE A 121 13.89 13.22 -5.10
C ILE A 121 12.52 12.81 -5.60
N LEU A 122 11.50 13.04 -4.80
CA LEU A 122 10.10 12.68 -5.05
C LEU A 122 9.21 13.93 -5.03
N GLU A 123 8.06 13.85 -5.68
CA GLU A 123 7.00 14.84 -5.58
C GLU A 123 6.51 14.98 -4.13
N ALA A 124 6.46 16.22 -3.62
CA ALA A 124 5.83 16.47 -2.34
C ALA A 124 4.31 16.38 -2.47
N TRP A 125 3.66 15.60 -1.60
CA TRP A 125 2.21 15.40 -1.67
C TRP A 125 1.55 15.20 -0.32
N GLY A 126 0.36 15.79 -0.17
CA GLY A 126 -0.60 15.44 0.89
C GLY A 126 -0.04 15.38 2.31
N ALA A 127 -0.70 14.58 3.15
CA ALA A 127 -0.27 14.23 4.49
C ALA A 127 -0.52 12.75 4.78
N SER A 128 0.35 12.14 5.59
CA SER A 128 0.21 10.75 6.02
C SER A 128 -1.06 10.52 6.85
N MET A 129 -1.70 9.39 6.63
CA MET A 129 -2.86 8.98 7.40
C MET A 129 -2.43 8.43 8.77
N THR A 130 -3.08 8.88 9.84
CA THR A 130 -2.79 8.44 11.21
C THR A 130 -3.81 7.46 11.77
N THR A 131 -5.01 7.41 11.18
CA THR A 131 -6.08 6.53 11.66
C THR A 131 -7.09 6.17 10.57
N LEU A 132 -7.57 4.93 10.62
CA LEU A 132 -8.74 4.48 9.85
C LEU A 132 -10.07 4.82 10.54
N LYS A 133 -10.03 5.30 11.80
CA LYS A 133 -11.22 5.70 12.53
C LYS A 133 -11.89 6.85 11.77
N ARG A 134 -13.16 6.67 11.40
CA ARG A 134 -13.97 7.66 10.64
C ARG A 134 -13.56 7.86 9.18
N VAL A 135 -12.68 7.03 8.62
CA VAL A 135 -12.45 7.02 7.17
C VAL A 135 -13.67 6.38 6.48
N PRO A 136 -14.40 7.10 5.61
CA PRO A 136 -15.57 6.59 4.92
C PRO A 136 -15.19 5.43 3.99
N MET A 137 -16.12 4.49 3.78
CA MET A 137 -15.85 3.28 3.01
C MET A 137 -15.36 3.56 1.59
N SER A 138 -15.90 4.59 0.93
CA SER A 138 -15.45 5.02 -0.40
C SER A 138 -13.94 5.30 -0.45
N ARG A 139 -13.40 5.98 0.56
CA ARG A 139 -11.95 6.25 0.62
C ARG A 139 -11.15 4.99 0.91
N ARG A 140 -11.67 4.08 1.73
CA ARG A 140 -11.01 2.78 1.98
C ARG A 140 -10.92 1.96 0.69
N ILE A 141 -11.94 2.02 -0.15
CA ILE A 141 -11.95 1.43 -1.49
C ILE A 141 -10.85 2.06 -2.35
N THR A 142 -10.76 3.39 -2.43
CA THR A 142 -9.69 4.08 -3.20
C THR A 142 -8.28 3.71 -2.72
N ILE A 143 -8.09 3.55 -1.40
CA ILE A 143 -6.82 3.08 -0.83
C ILE A 143 -6.53 1.63 -1.28
N ALA A 144 -7.52 0.74 -1.23
CA ALA A 144 -7.35 -0.63 -1.71
C ALA A 144 -7.06 -0.68 -3.22
N GLU A 145 -7.74 0.14 -4.03
CA GLU A 145 -7.48 0.25 -5.47
C GLU A 145 -6.06 0.75 -5.76
N ALA A 146 -5.51 1.66 -4.96
CA ALA A 146 -4.12 2.08 -5.09
C ALA A 146 -3.15 0.92 -4.87
N VAL A 147 -3.36 0.11 -3.83
CA VAL A 147 -2.55 -1.09 -3.56
C VAL A 147 -2.71 -2.15 -4.66
N LEU A 148 -3.95 -2.39 -5.12
CA LEU A 148 -4.20 -3.33 -6.22
C LEU A 148 -3.48 -2.91 -7.51
N ARG A 149 -3.37 -1.60 -7.80
CA ARG A 149 -2.60 -1.09 -8.95
C ARG A 149 -1.10 -1.34 -8.81
N ILE A 150 -0.54 -1.19 -7.60
CA ILE A 150 0.88 -1.50 -7.32
C ILE A 150 1.14 -3.00 -7.54
N HIS A 151 0.28 -3.87 -7.03
CA HIS A 151 0.38 -5.31 -7.28
C HIS A 151 0.20 -5.68 -8.76
N ALA A 152 -0.69 -5.00 -9.48
CA ALA A 152 -0.87 -5.19 -10.92
C ALA A 152 0.37 -4.78 -11.73
N ALA A 153 1.16 -3.83 -11.22
CA ALA A 153 2.47 -3.46 -11.76
C ALA A 153 3.59 -4.47 -11.41
N GLY A 154 3.26 -5.55 -10.70
CA GLY A 154 4.20 -6.60 -10.32
C GLY A 154 5.07 -6.22 -9.12
N VAL A 155 4.58 -5.39 -8.20
CA VAL A 155 5.30 -4.95 -7.00
C VAL A 155 4.48 -5.25 -5.75
N GLN A 156 5.12 -5.76 -4.70
CA GLN A 156 4.58 -5.85 -3.35
C GLN A 156 5.34 -4.88 -2.46
N HIS A 157 4.64 -4.14 -1.61
CA HIS A 157 5.22 -3.04 -0.85
C HIS A 157 5.96 -3.49 0.42
N ASN A 158 5.50 -4.56 1.06
CA ASN A 158 6.03 -5.17 2.29
C ASN A 158 5.96 -4.34 3.59
N ASP A 159 5.58 -3.06 3.53
CA ASP A 159 5.34 -2.19 4.71
C ASP A 159 4.08 -1.32 4.51
N LEU A 160 2.95 -1.94 4.16
CA LEU A 160 1.66 -1.23 4.03
C LEU A 160 1.08 -0.84 5.38
N ARG A 161 1.49 0.32 5.87
CA ARG A 161 0.97 0.98 7.08
C ARG A 161 0.35 2.33 6.77
N LEU A 162 -0.50 2.83 7.68
CA LEU A 162 -1.21 4.11 7.46
C LEU A 162 -0.28 5.30 7.25
N ALA A 163 0.90 5.28 7.88
CA ALA A 163 1.92 6.32 7.73
C ALA A 163 2.44 6.45 6.28
N ASN A 164 2.38 5.35 5.51
CA ASN A 164 2.85 5.23 4.14
C ASN A 164 1.71 5.50 3.12
N ILE A 165 0.56 6.00 3.60
CA ILE A 165 -0.59 6.37 2.78
C ILE A 165 -0.81 7.88 2.91
N LEU A 166 -0.52 8.61 1.84
CA LEU A 166 -0.71 10.04 1.74
C LEU A 166 -2.10 10.38 1.21
N ILE A 167 -2.78 11.31 1.85
CA ILE A 167 -4.09 11.82 1.46
C ILE A 167 -3.96 13.29 1.07
N SER A 168 -4.58 13.68 -0.04
CA SER A 168 -4.63 15.08 -0.48
C SER A 168 -5.38 15.97 0.53
N ALA A 169 -5.19 17.29 0.45
CA ALA A 169 -5.82 18.24 1.39
C ALA A 169 -7.36 18.20 1.35
N ASP A 170 -7.92 18.05 0.15
CA ASP A 170 -9.36 17.86 -0.11
C ASP A 170 -9.83 16.40 0.13
N LYS A 171 -8.89 15.49 0.43
CA LYS A 171 -9.12 14.08 0.77
C LYS A 171 -9.75 13.25 -0.34
N SER A 172 -9.57 13.66 -1.58
CA SER A 172 -10.05 12.99 -2.79
C SER A 172 -9.02 12.00 -3.35
N GLU A 173 -7.74 12.30 -3.24
CA GLU A 173 -6.65 11.52 -3.83
C GLU A 173 -5.80 10.81 -2.77
N VAL A 174 -5.27 9.66 -3.18
CA VAL A 174 -4.46 8.77 -2.35
C VAL A 174 -3.15 8.49 -3.08
N ARG A 175 -2.03 8.61 -2.38
CA ARG A 175 -0.74 8.13 -2.86
C ARG A 175 -0.08 7.20 -1.85
N ILE A 176 0.54 6.14 -2.32
CA ILE A 176 1.33 5.21 -1.52
C ILE A 176 2.81 5.57 -1.68
N VAL A 177 3.56 5.54 -0.58
CA VAL A 177 4.98 5.95 -0.50
C VAL A 177 5.79 4.98 0.34
N ASP A 178 7.12 5.14 0.32
CA ASP A 178 8.07 4.40 1.16
C ASP A 178 8.25 2.94 0.73
N PHE A 179 8.87 2.76 -0.44
CA PHE A 179 9.08 1.46 -1.07
C PHE A 179 10.44 0.82 -0.70
N ASP A 180 11.03 1.18 0.45
CA ASP A 180 12.34 0.63 0.92
C ASP A 180 12.33 -0.90 1.10
N ASP A 181 11.19 -1.45 1.52
CA ASP A 181 11.02 -2.89 1.70
C ASP A 181 10.35 -3.55 0.49
N ALA A 182 10.01 -2.78 -0.55
CA ALA A 182 9.25 -3.30 -1.68
C ALA A 182 10.08 -4.25 -2.55
N SER A 183 9.38 -5.13 -3.26
CA SER A 183 10.03 -6.16 -4.07
C SER A 183 9.18 -6.51 -5.28
N GLU A 184 9.83 -7.08 -6.31
CA GLU A 184 9.10 -7.68 -7.43
C GLU A 184 8.19 -8.81 -6.94
N HIS A 185 6.95 -8.79 -7.41
CA HIS A 185 5.90 -9.68 -6.95
C HIS A 185 4.93 -10.04 -8.08
N PRO A 186 5.06 -11.24 -8.68
CA PRO A 186 4.00 -11.77 -9.53
C PRO A 186 2.78 -12.11 -8.66
N CYS A 187 1.78 -11.22 -8.66
CA CYS A 187 0.66 -11.34 -7.75
C CYS A 187 -0.19 -12.58 -8.03
N ALA A 188 -0.14 -13.56 -7.12
CA ALA A 188 -0.90 -14.81 -7.21
C ALA A 188 -2.37 -14.67 -6.74
N ARG A 189 -2.92 -13.44 -6.72
CA ARG A 189 -4.31 -13.22 -6.32
C ARG A 189 -5.25 -13.95 -7.27
N ALA A 190 -6.03 -14.90 -6.74
CA ALA A 190 -6.91 -15.75 -7.53
C ALA A 190 -8.34 -15.20 -7.69
N MET A 191 -8.73 -14.20 -6.89
CA MET A 191 -10.09 -13.68 -6.88
C MET A 191 -10.14 -12.16 -6.63
N PRO A 192 -11.21 -11.47 -7.10
CA PRO A 192 -11.34 -10.03 -6.90
C PRO A 192 -11.61 -9.66 -5.43
N VAL A 193 -11.37 -8.39 -5.10
CA VAL A 193 -11.80 -7.83 -3.82
C VAL A 193 -13.24 -7.36 -3.96
N ILE A 194 -14.17 -8.06 -3.33
CA ILE A 194 -15.60 -7.71 -3.38
C ILE A 194 -15.99 -6.96 -2.10
N LEU A 195 -16.59 -5.78 -2.24
CA LEU A 195 -17.05 -4.98 -1.12
C LEU A 195 -18.11 -5.73 -0.30
N TYR A 196 -17.94 -5.76 1.02
CA TYR A 196 -18.85 -6.38 1.98
C TYR A 196 -19.01 -7.90 1.89
N ALA A 197 -18.40 -8.57 0.92
CA ALA A 197 -18.33 -10.02 0.86
C ALA A 197 -17.67 -10.62 2.12
N TRP A 198 -17.93 -11.90 2.36
CA TRP A 198 -17.22 -12.67 3.37
C TRP A 198 -15.72 -12.65 3.08
N LYS A 199 -14.92 -12.44 4.13
CA LYS A 199 -13.46 -12.48 4.02
C LYS A 199 -13.04 -13.87 3.55
N PRO A 200 -12.38 -14.01 2.38
CA PRO A 200 -11.90 -15.30 1.93
C PRO A 200 -10.81 -15.84 2.87
N THR A 201 -10.47 -17.13 2.72
CA THR A 201 -9.25 -17.64 3.35
C THR A 201 -8.03 -17.11 2.59
N ILE A 202 -6.86 -17.10 3.22
CA ILE A 202 -5.63 -16.71 2.53
C ILE A 202 -5.27 -17.71 1.41
N ALA A 203 -5.63 -18.99 1.58
CA ALA A 203 -5.39 -20.03 0.60
C ALA A 203 -6.21 -19.79 -0.68
N ASP A 204 -7.49 -19.43 -0.53
CA ASP A 204 -8.35 -19.12 -1.69
C ASP A 204 -7.97 -17.80 -2.35
N PHE A 205 -7.54 -16.81 -1.56
CA PHE A 205 -7.26 -15.48 -2.08
C PHE A 205 -5.90 -15.37 -2.79
N GLY A 206 -4.86 -16.04 -2.29
CA GLY A 206 -3.55 -16.19 -2.96
C GLY A 206 -2.51 -15.08 -2.77
N CYS A 207 -2.88 -13.89 -2.25
CA CYS A 207 -1.92 -12.81 -1.94
C CYS A 207 -2.06 -12.31 -0.50
N ARG A 208 -1.00 -12.48 0.32
CA ARG A 208 -1.01 -12.14 1.76
C ARG A 208 -1.13 -10.65 2.03
N GLU A 209 -0.30 -9.83 1.38
CA GLU A 209 -0.28 -8.38 1.60
C GLU A 209 -1.67 -7.77 1.34
N ILE A 210 -2.25 -7.99 0.16
CA ILE A 210 -3.59 -7.49 -0.18
C ILE A 210 -4.63 -8.07 0.79
N HIS A 211 -4.59 -9.37 1.07
CA HIS A 211 -5.58 -10.01 1.95
C HIS A 211 -5.60 -9.35 3.33
N ASP A 212 -4.45 -9.21 3.96
CA ASP A 212 -4.35 -8.64 5.30
C ASP A 212 -4.68 -7.14 5.30
N PHE A 213 -4.24 -6.40 4.29
CA PHE A 213 -4.51 -4.98 4.17
C PHE A 213 -6.00 -4.67 3.94
N VAL A 214 -6.67 -5.39 3.02
CA VAL A 214 -8.11 -5.24 2.72
C VAL A 214 -8.98 -5.63 3.93
N LYS A 215 -8.56 -6.66 4.68
CA LYS A 215 -9.17 -7.04 5.96
C LYS A 215 -9.07 -5.89 6.97
N ASP A 216 -7.91 -5.25 7.09
CA ASP A 216 -7.68 -4.16 8.06
C ASP A 216 -8.41 -2.87 7.66
N LEU A 217 -8.56 -2.61 6.35
CA LEU A 217 -9.48 -1.61 5.83
C LEU A 217 -10.95 -1.93 6.11
N GLY A 218 -11.28 -3.15 6.53
CA GLY A 218 -12.65 -3.57 6.86
C GLY A 218 -13.58 -3.56 5.65
N ILE A 219 -13.04 -3.74 4.45
CA ILE A 219 -13.80 -3.88 3.20
C ILE A 219 -14.60 -5.18 3.25
N TRP A 220 -13.95 -6.27 3.65
CA TRP A 220 -14.61 -7.55 3.86
C TRP A 220 -15.35 -7.63 5.19
N THR A 221 -16.30 -8.55 5.23
CA THR A 221 -17.03 -8.95 6.44
C THR A 221 -16.36 -10.17 7.04
N LEU A 222 -16.08 -10.13 8.34
CA LEU A 222 -15.41 -11.24 9.02
C LEU A 222 -16.43 -12.34 9.33
N ALA A 223 -16.19 -13.56 8.86
CA ALA A 223 -17.00 -14.74 9.20
C ALA A 223 -16.70 -15.28 10.61
N THR A 224 -15.80 -14.65 11.36
CA THR A 224 -15.37 -15.12 12.68
C THR A 224 -15.31 -14.01 13.72
N VAL A 225 -15.56 -14.38 14.97
CA VAL A 225 -15.36 -13.53 16.16
C VAL A 225 -14.46 -14.23 17.17
N ARG A 226 -13.72 -13.46 17.98
CA ARG A 226 -12.92 -14.02 19.07
C ARG A 226 -13.73 -14.06 20.37
N TYR A 227 -13.92 -15.25 20.92
CA TYR A 227 -14.63 -15.49 22.18
C TYR A 227 -13.82 -16.47 23.03
N LEU A 228 -13.61 -16.14 24.32
CA LEU A 228 -12.77 -16.93 25.24
C LEU A 228 -11.40 -17.32 24.68
N GLY A 229 -10.75 -16.42 23.94
CA GLY A 229 -9.44 -16.68 23.31
C GLY A 229 -9.50 -17.46 22.00
N GLN A 230 -10.60 -18.16 21.72
CA GLN A 230 -10.81 -18.98 20.52
C GLN A 230 -11.51 -18.18 19.40
N LEU A 231 -11.33 -18.61 18.14
CA LEU A 231 -12.02 -18.06 16.98
C LEU A 231 -13.27 -18.89 16.68
N HIS A 232 -14.43 -18.24 16.65
CA HIS A 232 -15.71 -18.88 16.36
C HIS A 232 -16.27 -18.37 15.04
N SER A 233 -16.71 -19.30 14.19
CA SER A 233 -17.51 -18.95 13.00
C SER A 233 -18.85 -18.38 13.44
N VAL A 234 -19.22 -17.21 12.92
CA VAL A 234 -20.53 -16.58 13.20
C VAL A 234 -21.67 -17.36 12.53
N HIS A 235 -21.39 -18.18 11.52
CA HIS A 235 -22.38 -19.03 10.87
C HIS A 235 -22.72 -20.24 11.74
N LEU A 236 -21.70 -20.90 12.28
CA LEU A 236 -21.88 -22.07 13.14
C LEU A 236 -22.29 -21.67 14.57
N SER A 237 -21.81 -20.51 15.04
CA SER A 237 -22.02 -19.99 16.39
C SER A 237 -22.86 -18.71 16.36
N SER A 238 -24.01 -18.77 15.66
CA SER A 238 -24.87 -17.60 15.43
C SER A 238 -25.67 -17.13 16.66
N THR A 239 -25.70 -17.91 17.74
CA THR A 239 -26.32 -17.56 19.02
C THR A 239 -25.34 -17.75 20.18
N ALA A 240 -25.62 -17.11 21.31
CA ALA A 240 -24.79 -17.21 22.52
C ALA A 240 -24.63 -18.67 22.98
N GLU A 241 -25.70 -19.46 22.93
CA GLU A 241 -25.72 -20.87 23.34
C GLU A 241 -24.87 -21.73 22.40
N LYS A 242 -24.98 -21.53 21.08
CA LYS A 242 -24.15 -22.24 20.09
C LYS A 242 -22.67 -21.88 20.26
N MET A 243 -22.38 -20.60 20.49
CA MET A 243 -21.01 -20.13 20.72
C MET A 243 -20.40 -20.77 21.97
N LEU A 244 -21.13 -20.76 23.08
CA LEU A 244 -20.70 -21.39 24.32
C LEU A 244 -20.54 -22.91 24.15
N LYS A 245 -21.46 -23.57 23.44
CA LYS A 245 -21.37 -25.00 23.13
C LYS A 245 -20.08 -25.35 22.38
N HIS A 246 -19.63 -24.51 21.46
CA HIS A 246 -18.41 -24.73 20.67
C HIS A 246 -17.11 -24.37 21.42
N ALA A 247 -17.17 -23.61 22.51
CA ALA A 247 -15.98 -23.17 23.27
C ALA A 247 -15.48 -24.19 24.32
N LYS A 248 -16.14 -25.36 24.43
CA LYS A 248 -16.12 -26.25 25.60
C LYS A 248 -14.78 -26.84 26.09
N PRO A 249 -13.65 -26.86 25.37
CA PRO A 249 -12.40 -27.33 25.97
C PRO A 249 -11.77 -26.38 27.01
N ASP A 250 -12.02 -25.06 26.93
CA ASP A 250 -11.24 -24.04 27.68
C ASP A 250 -12.13 -23.06 28.48
N ILE A 251 -13.25 -23.53 29.03
CA ILE A 251 -14.19 -22.64 29.74
C ILE A 251 -13.57 -22.20 31.10
N PRO A 252 -13.43 -20.88 31.35
CA PRO A 252 -13.03 -20.38 32.66
C PRO A 252 -14.00 -20.85 33.75
N ASN A 253 -13.55 -20.90 35.01
CA ASN A 253 -14.43 -21.18 36.15
C ASN A 253 -15.34 -19.98 36.45
N GLU A 254 -16.23 -19.66 35.50
CA GLU A 254 -17.20 -18.57 35.53
C GLU A 254 -18.62 -19.15 35.39
N PRO A 255 -19.64 -18.53 36.00
CA PRO A 255 -21.03 -18.93 35.82
C PRO A 255 -21.47 -18.91 34.35
N GLU A 256 -22.23 -19.91 33.92
CA GLU A 256 -22.71 -20.05 32.54
C GLU A 256 -23.47 -18.79 32.05
N ASP A 257 -24.30 -18.18 32.90
CA ASP A 257 -25.04 -16.96 32.57
C ASP A 257 -24.12 -15.78 32.19
N HIS A 258 -22.96 -15.66 32.84
CA HIS A 258 -21.98 -14.61 32.50
C HIS A 258 -21.34 -14.88 31.15
N LEU A 259 -21.05 -16.15 30.85
CA LEU A 259 -20.48 -16.57 29.57
C LEU A 259 -21.47 -16.31 28.42
N LEU A 260 -22.75 -16.64 28.62
CA LEU A 260 -23.82 -16.36 27.66
C LEU A 260 -24.00 -14.86 27.43
N ALA A 261 -24.06 -14.05 28.50
CA ALA A 261 -24.19 -12.60 28.38
C ALA A 261 -23.00 -11.96 27.63
N ARG A 262 -21.79 -12.48 27.83
CA ARG A 262 -20.59 -12.05 27.09
C ARG A 262 -20.65 -12.42 25.61
N ALA A 263 -21.13 -13.64 25.29
CA ALA A 263 -21.32 -14.09 23.92
C ALA A 263 -22.40 -13.25 23.21
N ASP A 264 -23.51 -12.96 23.88
CA ASP A 264 -24.58 -12.11 23.34
C ASP A 264 -24.09 -10.68 23.06
N THR A 265 -23.40 -10.07 24.04
CA THR A 265 -22.76 -8.75 23.85
C THR A 265 -21.81 -8.73 22.65
N LEU A 266 -21.05 -9.81 22.43
CA LEU A 266 -20.14 -9.94 21.29
C LEU A 266 -20.90 -10.02 19.97
N LEU A 267 -21.96 -10.84 19.89
CA LEU A 267 -22.81 -10.97 18.72
C LEU A 267 -23.57 -9.68 18.40
N GLN A 268 -24.05 -8.95 19.41
CA GLN A 268 -24.66 -7.62 19.25
C GLN A 268 -23.65 -6.61 18.70
N LYS A 269 -22.41 -6.58 19.22
CA LYS A 269 -21.34 -5.73 18.68
C LYS A 269 -21.02 -6.08 17.23
N TYR A 270 -21.02 -7.37 16.91
CA TYR A 270 -20.82 -7.86 15.55
C TYR A 270 -21.96 -7.40 14.62
N ALA A 271 -23.22 -7.62 15.00
CA ALA A 271 -24.40 -7.18 14.26
C ALA A 271 -24.45 -5.66 14.10
N LYS A 272 -24.07 -4.89 15.12
CA LYS A 272 -23.95 -3.44 15.02
C LYS A 272 -22.89 -3.01 13.99
N ARG A 273 -21.80 -3.76 13.86
CA ARG A 273 -20.69 -3.45 12.95
C ARG A 273 -20.97 -3.87 11.50
N TYR A 274 -21.60 -5.03 11.31
CA TYR A 274 -21.74 -5.67 10.00
C TYR A 274 -23.19 -5.87 9.56
N GLY A 275 -24.18 -5.59 10.40
CA GLY A 275 -25.58 -5.90 10.11
C GLY A 275 -26.15 -5.18 8.90
N THR A 276 -25.65 -3.98 8.61
CA THR A 276 -25.98 -3.25 7.36
C THR A 276 -25.47 -3.95 6.10
N ARG A 277 -24.64 -4.98 6.24
CA ARG A 277 -24.09 -5.78 5.14
C ARG A 277 -24.87 -7.06 4.89
N PHE A 278 -25.72 -7.50 5.82
CA PHE A 278 -26.53 -8.71 5.66
C PHE A 278 -27.46 -8.72 4.44
N PRO A 279 -27.94 -7.58 3.89
CA PRO A 279 -28.62 -7.59 2.60
C PRO A 279 -27.78 -8.15 1.44
N PHE A 280 -26.44 -8.11 1.54
CA PHE A 280 -25.52 -8.59 0.50
C PHE A 280 -25.02 -10.01 0.75
N ILE A 281 -24.89 -10.42 2.01
CA ILE A 281 -24.19 -11.66 2.41
C ILE A 281 -25.02 -12.58 3.31
N GLY A 282 -26.28 -12.23 3.59
CA GLY A 282 -27.17 -12.89 4.54
C GLY A 282 -26.78 -12.72 6.02
N PRO A 283 -27.74 -12.87 6.97
CA PRO A 283 -27.43 -12.83 8.39
C PRO A 283 -26.71 -14.12 8.86
N PRO A 284 -25.92 -14.05 9.95
CA PRO A 284 -25.24 -15.21 10.51
C PRO A 284 -26.20 -16.37 10.81
N GLY A 285 -25.81 -17.58 10.39
CA GLY A 285 -26.62 -18.80 10.58
C GLY A 285 -27.69 -19.03 9.52
N SER A 286 -27.80 -18.18 8.50
CA SER A 286 -28.55 -18.51 7.29
C SER A 286 -27.85 -19.65 6.54
N PRO A 287 -28.58 -20.56 5.88
CA PRO A 287 -28.00 -21.52 4.95
C PRO A 287 -27.48 -20.75 3.73
N ILE A 288 -26.21 -20.35 3.76
CA ILE A 288 -25.55 -19.65 2.63
C ILE A 288 -24.40 -20.48 2.06
N ASP A 289 -24.13 -21.66 2.64
CA ASP A 289 -23.04 -22.54 2.22
C ASP A 289 -23.47 -23.61 1.18
N GLU A 290 -24.74 -23.66 0.77
CA GLU A 290 -25.22 -24.56 -0.29
C GLU A 290 -25.72 -23.74 -1.49
N GLY A 291 -24.78 -23.24 -2.30
CA GLY A 291 -25.06 -22.70 -3.63
C GLY A 291 -25.85 -21.40 -3.64
N LEU A 292 -25.14 -20.26 -3.64
CA LEU A 292 -25.71 -19.02 -4.12
C LEU A 292 -25.95 -19.14 -5.63
N ASP A 293 -27.17 -19.48 -5.99
CA ASP A 293 -27.76 -19.25 -7.32
C ASP A 293 -27.59 -17.76 -7.70
N GLU A 294 -26.92 -17.52 -8.83
CA GLU A 294 -26.65 -16.20 -9.42
C GLU A 294 -27.93 -15.34 -9.56
N ALA A 295 -29.12 -15.94 -9.63
CA ALA A 295 -30.39 -15.24 -9.82
C ALA A 295 -30.90 -14.49 -8.57
N SER A 296 -30.46 -14.84 -7.35
CA SER A 296 -30.95 -14.19 -6.12
C SER A 296 -30.16 -12.95 -5.70
N CYS A 297 -29.02 -12.64 -6.35
CA CYS A 297 -28.20 -11.45 -6.08
C CYS A 297 -28.67 -10.18 -6.83
N ALA A 298 -29.73 -10.25 -7.64
CA ALA A 298 -30.10 -9.21 -8.60
C ALA A 298 -30.70 -7.90 -8.03
N LEU A 299 -30.79 -7.73 -6.70
CA LEU A 299 -31.40 -6.52 -6.11
C LEU A 299 -30.39 -5.54 -5.48
N LEU A 300 -29.13 -5.92 -5.32
CA LEU A 300 -28.05 -5.03 -4.87
C LEU A 300 -26.70 -5.57 -5.41
N GLU A 301 -26.28 -5.14 -6.60
CA GLU A 301 -25.01 -5.59 -7.19
C GLU A 301 -23.83 -5.29 -6.24
N PRO A 302 -23.12 -6.31 -5.72
CA PRO A 302 -21.95 -6.08 -4.89
C PRO A 302 -20.86 -5.39 -5.71
N LYS A 303 -20.43 -4.20 -5.28
CA LYS A 303 -19.39 -3.44 -5.96
C LYS A 303 -18.05 -4.19 -5.87
N VAL A 304 -17.57 -4.69 -7.00
CA VAL A 304 -16.19 -5.15 -7.15
C VAL A 304 -15.27 -3.94 -6.98
N VAL A 305 -14.29 -4.04 -6.08
CA VAL A 305 -13.22 -3.06 -5.97
C VAL A 305 -12.36 -3.23 -7.22
N ASN A 306 -12.55 -2.29 -8.14
CA ASN A 306 -12.31 -2.54 -9.55
C ASN A 306 -10.86 -2.22 -9.92
N VAL A 307 -10.21 -3.14 -10.63
CA VAL A 307 -8.88 -2.94 -11.24
C VAL A 307 -9.01 -2.79 -12.77
N ASP A 308 -10.20 -3.02 -13.34
CA ASP A 308 -10.42 -3.34 -14.76
C ASP A 308 -10.51 -2.11 -15.69
N ARG A 309 -9.91 -0.98 -15.31
CA ARG A 309 -9.48 0.03 -16.30
C ARG A 309 -8.09 -0.27 -16.88
N LEU A 310 -7.47 -1.40 -16.53
CA LEU A 310 -6.05 -1.68 -16.82
C LEU A 310 -5.77 -2.79 -17.85
N GLU A 311 -6.78 -3.45 -18.43
CA GLU A 311 -6.54 -4.34 -19.59
C GLU A 311 -6.02 -3.60 -20.83
N GLN A 312 -6.07 -2.26 -20.85
CA GLN A 312 -5.53 -1.43 -21.92
C GLN A 312 -4.02 -1.11 -21.78
N CYS A 313 -3.36 -1.54 -20.69
CA CYS A 313 -1.96 -1.18 -20.41
C CYS A 313 -1.03 -2.40 -20.24
N ARG A 314 -1.32 -3.55 -20.86
CA ARG A 314 -0.29 -4.57 -21.07
C ARG A 314 0.52 -4.21 -22.32
N PRO A 315 1.85 -4.05 -22.24
CA PRO A 315 2.66 -4.04 -23.44
C PRO A 315 2.50 -5.41 -24.10
N SER A 316 2.08 -5.40 -25.37
CA SER A 316 2.07 -6.57 -26.24
C SER A 316 3.41 -7.30 -26.12
N THR A 317 3.38 -8.53 -25.65
CA THR A 317 4.52 -9.43 -25.81
C THR A 317 4.74 -9.63 -27.30
N GLU A 318 5.70 -8.92 -27.88
CA GLU A 318 6.24 -9.23 -29.19
C GLU A 318 6.76 -10.67 -29.12
N THR A 319 6.02 -11.57 -29.75
CA THR A 319 6.54 -12.86 -30.17
C THR A 319 7.72 -12.58 -31.09
N ARG A 320 8.93 -12.87 -30.60
CA ARG A 320 10.08 -13.09 -31.46
C ARG A 320 9.74 -14.27 -32.38
N ASP A 321 9.33 -13.94 -33.60
CA ASP A 321 9.30 -14.89 -34.69
C ASP A 321 10.72 -15.43 -34.89
N THR A 322 10.82 -16.72 -34.62
CA THR A 322 11.95 -17.53 -35.03
C THR A 322 11.69 -18.00 -36.45
N GLN A 323 12.73 -17.89 -37.27
CA GLN A 323 12.95 -18.64 -38.52
C GLN A 323 12.13 -18.23 -39.76
N ASN A 324 12.83 -17.62 -40.71
CA ASN A 324 12.89 -18.18 -42.07
C ASN A 324 14.22 -17.80 -42.74
N VAL A 325 15.15 -18.76 -42.71
CA VAL A 325 16.24 -18.85 -43.67
C VAL A 325 15.65 -19.55 -44.90
N ALA A 326 15.59 -18.85 -46.03
CA ALA A 326 15.36 -19.48 -47.32
C ALA A 326 16.71 -19.65 -48.04
N PRO A 327 16.92 -20.77 -48.76
CA PRO A 327 18.15 -20.99 -49.52
C PRO A 327 18.01 -20.41 -50.93
N LEU A 328 19.01 -19.62 -51.34
CA LEU A 328 19.75 -19.71 -52.60
C LEU A 328 20.80 -18.59 -52.67
#